data_AF-A0A7K4I7J6-F1
#
_entry.id   AF-A0A7K4I7J6-F1
#
_cell.length_a   1.000
_cell.length_b   1.000
_cell.length_c   1.000
_cell.angle_alpha   90.00
_cell.angle_beta   90.00
_cell.angle_gamma   90.00
#
_symmetry.space_group_name_H-M   'P 1'
#
loop_
_entity.id
_entity.type
_entity.pdbx_description
1 polymer ?
#
loop_
_entity_poly.entity_id
_entity_poly.type
_entity_poly.pdbx_seq_one_letter_code
_entity_poly.pdbx_strand_id
1 'polypeptide(L)'
;MTTSKRLALAIVFGMLIFVTKTVLPAPINKIVIVIHAFLLALGALLLGKIGATYVSVVGGILTAVWNVALAPVSFLFAVVYGLLVDGFNIIFKVNPSNRKIDAWRLIVTMTLSTALVGLMSYFMTLWMGLILRNFTMEIGILLIGFFSGAVAGYIAAIIWNKYLKNFKI
;
A
#
# COMPACT_ATOMS: atom_id res chain seq x y z
N MET A 1 -3.32 -14.66 16.89
CA MET A 1 -3.29 -15.17 15.51
C MET A 1 -2.36 -16.38 15.35
N THR A 2 -2.88 -17.52 14.88
CA THR A 2 -2.05 -18.65 14.41
C THR A 2 -1.38 -18.31 13.08
N THR A 3 -0.18 -18.83 12.82
CA THR A 3 0.61 -18.52 11.62
C THR A 3 -0.20 -18.73 10.32
N SER A 4 -1.04 -19.76 10.27
CA SER A 4 -1.88 -20.08 9.11
C SER A 4 -2.94 -19.00 8.81
N LYS A 5 -3.60 -18.45 9.83
CA LYS A 5 -4.59 -17.37 9.64
C LYS A 5 -3.93 -16.09 9.13
N ARG A 6 -2.73 -15.81 9.65
CA ARG A 6 -1.91 -14.65 9.24
C ARG A 6 -1.55 -14.74 7.77
N LEU A 7 -1.08 -15.92 7.36
CA LEU A 7 -0.75 -16.18 5.97
C LEU A 7 -1.99 -16.08 5.05
N ALA A 8 -3.13 -16.67 5.46
CA ALA A 8 -4.36 -16.60 4.68
C ALA A 8 -4.84 -15.16 4.45
N LEU A 9 -4.84 -14.31 5.49
CA LEU A 9 -5.21 -12.90 5.36
C LEU A 9 -4.24 -12.13 4.44
N ALA A 10 -2.94 -12.38 4.58
CA ALA A 10 -1.95 -11.77 3.70
C ALA A 10 -2.17 -12.15 2.23
N ILE A 11 -2.50 -13.43 1.97
CA ILE A 11 -2.79 -13.94 0.64
C ILE A 11 -4.08 -13.32 0.08
N VAL A 12 -5.16 -13.26 0.87
CA VAL A 12 -6.43 -12.67 0.43
C VAL A 12 -6.26 -11.20 0.08
N PHE A 13 -5.59 -10.41 0.92
CA PHE A 13 -5.33 -9.00 0.61
C PHE A 13 -4.39 -8.84 -0.59
N GLY A 14 -3.35 -9.67 -0.69
CA GLY A 14 -2.46 -9.68 -1.84
C GLY A 14 -3.19 -10.01 -3.15
N MET A 15 -4.11 -10.98 -3.13
CA MET A 15 -4.98 -11.31 -4.26
C MET A 15 -5.91 -10.17 -4.63
N LEU A 16 -6.52 -9.50 -3.66
CA LEU A 16 -7.38 -8.32 -3.93
C LEU A 16 -6.57 -7.20 -4.60
N ILE A 17 -5.36 -6.92 -4.11
CA ILE A 17 -4.45 -5.95 -4.75
C ILE A 17 -4.16 -6.37 -6.19
N PHE A 18 -3.85 -7.64 -6.43
CA PHE A 18 -3.59 -8.17 -7.76
C PHE A 18 -4.78 -7.95 -8.71
N VAL A 19 -5.99 -8.37 -8.31
CA VAL A 19 -7.21 -8.24 -9.13
C VAL A 19 -7.47 -6.77 -9.48
N THR A 20 -7.31 -5.85 -8.52
CA THR A 20 -7.51 -4.42 -8.79
C THR A 20 -6.51 -3.85 -9.80
N LYS A 21 -5.30 -4.42 -9.89
CA LYS A 21 -4.26 -3.98 -10.85
C LYS A 21 -4.39 -4.60 -12.24
N THR A 22 -4.93 -5.81 -12.35
CA THR A 22 -5.01 -6.55 -13.62
C THR A 22 -6.30 -6.31 -14.39
N VAL A 23 -7.43 -6.13 -13.69
CA VAL A 23 -8.74 -5.94 -14.34
C VAL A 23 -8.89 -4.53 -14.93
N LEU A 24 -8.17 -3.55 -14.40
CA LEU A 24 -8.32 -2.15 -14.81
C LEU A 24 -7.23 -1.74 -15.80
N PRO A 25 -7.58 -1.31 -17.03
CA PRO A 25 -6.59 -0.80 -17.97
C PRO A 25 -5.96 0.49 -17.45
N ALA A 26 -4.68 0.72 -17.78
CA ALA A 26 -4.05 2.02 -17.54
C ALA A 26 -4.82 3.11 -18.31
N PRO A 27 -5.09 4.31 -17.73
CA PRO A 27 -4.58 4.87 -16.47
C PRO A 27 -5.47 4.61 -15.24
N ILE A 28 -6.60 3.90 -15.37
CA ILE A 28 -7.60 3.68 -14.31
C ILE A 28 -6.98 2.86 -13.15
N ASN A 29 -6.11 1.90 -13.46
CA ASN A 29 -5.29 1.17 -12.49
C ASN A 29 -4.56 2.09 -11.49
N LYS A 30 -4.12 3.28 -11.92
CA LYS A 30 -3.40 4.23 -11.05
C LYS A 30 -4.33 5.03 -10.14
N ILE A 31 -5.60 5.19 -10.51
CA ILE A 31 -6.63 5.86 -9.70
C ILE A 31 -7.05 4.95 -8.54
N VAL A 32 -7.01 3.62 -8.75
CA VAL A 32 -7.36 2.60 -7.76
C VAL A 32 -6.23 2.34 -6.74
N ILE A 33 -5.18 3.16 -6.76
CA ILE A 33 -4.13 3.16 -5.73
C ILE A 33 -4.69 3.34 -4.31
N VAL A 34 -5.86 3.99 -4.17
CA VAL A 34 -6.58 4.11 -2.89
C VAL A 34 -6.91 2.73 -2.31
N ILE A 35 -7.40 1.79 -3.11
CA ILE A 35 -7.76 0.44 -2.64
C ILE A 35 -6.51 -0.33 -2.23
N HIS A 36 -5.43 -0.22 -3.02
CA HIS A 36 -4.16 -0.83 -2.69
C HIS A 36 -3.58 -0.28 -1.38
N ALA A 37 -3.52 1.04 -1.23
CA ALA A 37 -3.09 1.71 0.00
C ALA A 37 -3.94 1.27 1.20
N PHE A 38 -5.26 1.21 1.02
CA PHE A 38 -6.19 0.79 2.06
C PHE A 38 -5.96 -0.65 2.51
N LEU A 39 -5.76 -1.59 1.57
CA LEU A 39 -5.47 -2.99 1.88
C LEU A 39 -4.12 -3.17 2.59
N LEU A 40 -3.11 -2.36 2.23
CA LEU A 40 -1.82 -2.35 2.94
C LEU A 40 -1.97 -1.79 4.37
N ALA A 41 -2.74 -0.72 4.54
CA ALA A 41 -3.03 -0.16 5.86
C ALA A 41 -3.70 -1.21 6.76
N LEU A 42 -4.75 -1.86 6.27
CA LEU A 42 -5.41 -2.95 7.01
C LEU A 42 -4.48 -4.15 7.24
N GLY A 43 -3.64 -4.50 6.26
CA GLY A 43 -2.62 -5.52 6.39
C GLY A 43 -1.67 -5.24 7.55
N ALA A 44 -1.11 -4.02 7.63
CA ALA A 44 -0.25 -3.61 8.73
C ALA A 44 -0.94 -3.70 10.10
N LEU A 45 -2.21 -3.30 10.17
CA LEU A 45 -2.96 -3.31 11.43
C LEU A 45 -3.33 -4.72 11.89
N LEU A 46 -3.80 -5.58 10.97
CA LEU A 46 -4.31 -6.91 11.28
C LEU A 46 -3.19 -7.95 11.46
N LEU A 47 -2.09 -7.82 10.73
CA LEU A 47 -1.00 -8.80 10.71
C LEU A 47 0.20 -8.36 11.58
N GLY A 48 0.16 -7.17 12.18
CA GLY A 48 1.19 -6.64 13.08
C GLY A 48 2.41 -6.04 12.37
N LYS A 49 3.58 -6.07 13.01
CA LYS A 49 4.79 -5.28 12.67
C LYS A 49 5.30 -5.36 11.21
N ILE A 50 4.98 -6.42 10.46
CA ILE A 50 5.45 -6.64 9.07
C ILE A 50 4.25 -6.96 8.17
N GLY A 51 3.08 -6.47 8.55
CA GLY A 51 1.82 -6.85 7.95
C GLY A 51 1.65 -6.36 6.51
N ALA A 52 1.99 -5.10 6.27
CA ALA A 52 1.89 -4.53 4.93
C ALA A 52 2.89 -5.18 3.97
N THR A 53 4.10 -5.49 4.44
CA THR A 53 5.13 -6.13 3.62
C THR A 53 4.72 -7.52 3.16
N TYR A 54 4.11 -8.35 4.03
CA TYR A 54 3.61 -9.66 3.59
C TYR A 54 2.54 -9.53 2.51
N VAL A 55 1.58 -8.63 2.70
CA VAL A 55 0.50 -8.36 1.75
C VAL A 55 1.07 -7.85 0.42
N SER A 56 2.03 -6.94 0.48
CA SER A 56 2.64 -6.32 -0.70
C SER A 56 3.52 -7.28 -1.48
N VAL A 57 4.26 -8.16 -0.79
CA VAL A 57 5.06 -9.22 -1.43
C VAL A 57 4.16 -10.18 -2.19
N VAL A 58 3.08 -10.66 -1.58
CA VAL A 58 2.15 -11.57 -2.27
C VAL A 58 1.50 -10.89 -3.47
N GLY A 59 0.96 -9.68 -3.30
CA GLY A 59 0.39 -8.92 -4.42
C GLY A 59 1.42 -8.58 -5.51
N GLY A 60 2.67 -8.31 -5.12
CA GLY A 60 3.79 -8.04 -6.01
C GLY A 60 4.20 -9.25 -6.85
N ILE A 61 4.32 -10.44 -6.24
CA ILE A 61 4.62 -11.69 -6.94
C ILE A 61 3.52 -11.98 -7.98
N LEU A 62 2.25 -11.92 -7.55
CA LEU A 62 1.12 -12.16 -8.45
C LEU A 62 1.13 -11.18 -9.64
N THR A 63 1.41 -9.90 -9.37
CA THR A 63 1.50 -8.87 -10.43
C THR A 63 2.69 -9.11 -11.36
N ALA A 64 3.83 -9.54 -10.83
CA ALA A 64 5.04 -9.80 -11.61
C ALA A 64 4.88 -11.01 -12.56
N VAL A 65 4.15 -12.04 -12.12
CA VAL A 65 3.82 -13.19 -12.97
C VAL A 65 2.90 -12.78 -14.13
N TRP A 66 2.00 -11.81 -13.91
CA TRP A 66 1.09 -11.33 -14.95
C TRP A 66 1.73 -10.35 -15.94
N ASN A 67 2.58 -9.43 -15.47
CA ASN A 67 3.22 -8.41 -16.30
C ASN A 67 4.73 -8.64 -16.41
N VAL A 68 5.13 -9.54 -17.31
CA VAL A 68 6.51 -10.02 -17.46
C VAL A 68 7.49 -8.88 -17.83
N ALA A 69 7.07 -7.93 -18.67
CA ALA A 69 7.96 -6.89 -19.22
C ALA A 69 8.57 -5.96 -18.14
N LEU A 70 7.84 -5.68 -17.06
CA LEU A 70 8.29 -4.83 -15.95
C LEU A 70 8.23 -5.57 -14.60
N ALA A 71 8.24 -6.90 -14.64
CA ALA A 71 8.09 -7.78 -13.48
C ALA A 71 9.04 -7.46 -12.32
N PRO A 72 10.38 -7.41 -12.51
CA PRO A 72 11.31 -7.19 -11.39
C PRO A 72 11.15 -5.79 -10.78
N VAL A 73 10.90 -4.78 -11.60
CA VAL A 73 10.70 -3.39 -11.15
C VAL A 73 9.40 -3.26 -10.38
N SER A 74 8.31 -3.84 -10.89
CA SER A 74 7.00 -3.83 -10.25
C SER A 74 7.00 -4.56 -8.92
N PHE A 75 7.70 -5.70 -8.86
CA PHE A 75 7.89 -6.45 -7.61
C PHE A 75 8.69 -5.62 -6.60
N LEU A 76 9.80 -5.01 -7.01
CA LEU A 76 10.63 -4.17 -6.15
C LEU A 76 9.82 -3.02 -5.54
N PHE A 77 9.02 -2.32 -6.35
CA PHE A 77 8.15 -1.25 -5.84
C PHE A 77 7.08 -1.75 -4.87
N ALA A 78 6.53 -2.95 -5.10
CA ALA A 78 5.58 -3.56 -4.16
C ALA A 78 6.25 -3.85 -2.81
N VAL A 79 7.47 -4.40 -2.81
CA VAL A 79 8.24 -4.66 -1.59
C VAL A 79 8.57 -3.35 -0.85
N VAL A 80 9.11 -2.36 -1.58
CA VAL A 80 9.43 -1.04 -1.03
C VAL A 80 8.19 -0.37 -0.42
N TYR A 81 7.02 -0.50 -1.06
CA TYR A 81 5.79 0.09 -0.54
C TYR A 81 5.36 -0.54 0.79
N GLY A 82 5.36 -1.87 0.87
CA GLY A 82 5.05 -2.56 2.13
C GLY A 82 6.02 -2.21 3.24
N LEU A 83 7.32 -2.16 2.93
CA LEU A 83 8.36 -1.76 3.88
C LEU A 83 8.21 -0.33 4.37
N LEU A 84 7.89 0.62 3.47
CA LEU A 84 7.63 2.01 3.85
C LEU A 84 6.42 2.13 4.77
N VAL A 85 5.34 1.40 4.49
CA VAL A 85 4.14 1.40 5.34
C VAL A 85 4.46 0.83 6.72
N ASP A 86 5.10 -0.34 6.81
CA ASP A 86 5.46 -0.95 8.09
C ASP A 86 6.49 -0.10 8.85
N GLY A 87 7.51 0.42 8.16
CA GLY A 87 8.54 1.30 8.72
C GLY A 87 7.96 2.60 9.29
N PHE A 88 7.08 3.28 8.53
CA PHE A 88 6.40 4.46 9.03
C PHE A 88 5.41 4.15 10.16
N ASN A 89 4.72 3.01 10.13
CA ASN A 89 3.90 2.60 11.26
C ASN A 89 4.72 2.43 12.54
N ILE A 90 5.95 1.93 12.44
CA ILE A 90 6.88 1.84 13.57
C ILE A 90 7.33 3.24 14.01
N ILE A 91 7.77 4.10 13.07
CA ILE A 91 8.26 5.46 13.36
C ILE A 91 7.18 6.33 14.01
N PHE A 92 5.98 6.36 13.43
CA PHE A 92 4.84 7.11 13.96
C PHE A 92 4.13 6.40 15.12
N LYS A 93 4.64 5.24 15.57
CA LYS A 93 4.10 4.46 16.69
C LYS A 93 2.60 4.16 16.51
N VAL A 94 2.21 3.75 15.30
CA VAL A 94 0.88 3.23 14.99
C VAL A 94 0.79 1.83 15.59
N ASN A 95 0.33 1.75 16.84
CA ASN A 95 0.31 0.50 17.58
C ASN A 95 -1.11 -0.08 17.63
N PRO A 96 -1.38 -1.21 16.94
CA PRO A 96 -2.68 -1.88 17.01
C PRO A 96 -2.96 -2.49 18.40
N SER A 97 -1.95 -2.61 19.26
CA SER A 97 -2.11 -3.03 20.67
C SER A 97 -2.96 -2.04 21.48
N ASN A 98 -2.90 -0.75 21.15
CA ASN A 98 -3.80 0.23 21.74
C ASN A 98 -5.17 0.06 21.07
N ARG A 99 -6.21 -0.27 21.87
CA ARG A 99 -7.60 -0.49 21.40
C ARG A 99 -8.18 0.62 20.52
N LYS A 100 -7.58 1.82 20.54
CA LYS A 100 -7.92 2.94 19.66
C LYS A 100 -6.66 3.42 18.96
N ILE A 101 -6.69 3.46 17.64
CA ILE A 101 -5.61 4.01 16.82
C ILE A 101 -5.91 5.46 16.52
N ASP A 102 -4.91 6.32 16.66
CA ASP A 102 -4.97 7.71 16.23
C ASP A 102 -5.05 7.77 14.69
N ALA A 103 -6.20 8.16 14.17
CA ALA A 103 -6.43 8.21 12.72
C ALA A 103 -5.40 9.08 12.00
N TRP A 104 -5.01 10.20 12.62
CA TRP A 104 -3.98 11.09 12.09
C TRP A 104 -2.64 10.39 11.82
N ARG A 105 -2.19 9.52 12.73
CA ARG A 105 -0.91 8.82 12.57
C ARG A 105 -0.96 7.86 11.38
N LEU A 106 -2.07 7.14 11.22
CA LEU A 106 -2.25 6.23 10.09
C LEU A 106 -2.38 6.98 8.77
N ILE A 107 -3.10 8.11 8.75
CA ILE A 107 -3.18 9.00 7.58
C ILE A 107 -1.80 9.45 7.16
N VAL A 108 -0.98 9.96 8.09
CA VAL A 108 0.38 10.45 7.79
C VAL A 108 1.26 9.31 7.26
N THR A 109 1.26 8.13 7.90
CA THR A 109 1.99 6.95 7.41
C THR A 109 1.61 6.60 5.98
N MET A 110 0.31 6.48 5.69
CA MET A 110 -0.17 6.08 4.37
C MET A 110 0.09 7.15 3.32
N THR A 111 -0.06 8.43 3.67
CA THR A 111 0.21 9.56 2.78
C THR A 111 1.68 9.60 2.37
N LEU A 112 2.60 9.53 3.35
CA LEU A 112 4.04 9.60 3.08
C LEU A 112 4.53 8.39 2.29
N SER A 113 4.10 7.17 2.66
CA SER A 113 4.48 5.96 1.94
C SER A 113 3.98 5.97 0.49
N THR A 114 2.73 6.38 0.27
CA THR A 114 2.14 6.42 -1.08
C THR A 114 2.78 7.48 -1.96
N ALA A 115 3.02 8.69 -1.42
CA ALA A 115 3.69 9.76 -2.13
C ALA A 115 5.15 9.39 -2.49
N LEU A 116 5.90 8.80 -1.56
CA LEU A 116 7.28 8.38 -1.80
C LEU A 116 7.38 7.29 -2.86
N VAL A 117 6.55 6.24 -2.77
CA VAL A 117 6.55 5.18 -3.79
C VAL A 117 6.13 5.72 -5.15
N GLY A 118 5.15 6.63 -5.19
CA GLY A 118 4.73 7.29 -6.42
C GLY A 118 5.88 8.06 -7.08
N LEU A 119 6.60 8.87 -6.29
CA LEU A 119 7.77 9.60 -6.76
C LEU A 119 8.91 8.68 -7.20
N MET A 120 9.27 7.68 -6.39
CA MET A 120 10.33 6.73 -6.74
C MET A 120 10.00 5.97 -8.03
N SER A 121 8.73 5.57 -8.21
CA SER A 121 8.26 4.93 -9.43
C SER A 121 8.37 5.83 -10.65
N TYR A 122 8.02 7.11 -10.50
CA TYR A 122 8.17 8.10 -11.57
C TYR A 122 9.63 8.33 -11.95
N PHE A 123 10.52 8.59 -10.97
CA PHE A 123 11.94 8.79 -11.24
C PHE A 123 12.60 7.56 -11.88
N MET A 124 12.23 6.36 -11.47
CA MET A 124 12.73 5.14 -12.12
C MET A 124 12.27 5.06 -13.59
N THR A 125 11.03 5.44 -13.86
CA THR A 125 10.47 5.45 -15.22
C THR A 125 11.16 6.50 -16.09
N LEU A 126 11.51 7.67 -15.52
CA LEU A 126 12.35 8.68 -16.18
C LEU A 126 13.76 8.14 -16.47
N TRP A 127 14.38 7.48 -15.49
CA TRP A 127 15.73 6.94 -15.64
C TRP A 127 15.81 5.83 -16.70
N MET A 128 14.74 5.05 -16.85
CA MET A 128 14.58 4.07 -17.92
C MET A 128 14.27 4.68 -19.30
N GLY A 129 14.08 6.00 -19.40
CA GLY A 129 13.77 6.69 -20.66
C GLY A 129 12.37 6.42 -21.19
N LEU A 130 11.45 5.89 -20.37
CA LEU A 130 10.09 5.54 -20.80
C LEU A 130 9.17 6.76 -20.89
N ILE A 131 9.49 7.85 -20.18
CA ILE A 131 8.71 9.09 -20.12
C ILE A 131 9.66 10.29 -20.17
N LEU A 132 9.26 11.38 -20.85
CA LEU A 132 9.97 12.65 -20.81
C LEU A 132 9.65 13.40 -19.52
N ARG A 133 10.66 14.05 -18.94
CA ARG A 133 10.51 14.81 -17.70
C ARG A 133 9.46 15.91 -17.85
N ASN A 134 8.42 15.85 -17.02
CA ASN A 134 7.35 16.83 -17.01
C ASN A 134 6.97 17.18 -15.57
N PHE A 135 7.19 18.45 -15.20
CA PHE A 135 6.93 18.97 -13.86
C PHE A 135 5.45 18.86 -13.46
N THR A 136 4.54 18.96 -14.42
CA THR A 136 3.09 18.79 -14.18
C THR A 136 2.75 17.37 -13.76
N MET A 137 3.43 16.36 -14.32
CA MET A 137 3.23 14.96 -13.92
C MET A 137 3.78 14.69 -12.51
N GLU A 138 4.92 15.28 -12.15
CA GLU A 138 5.50 15.18 -10.81
C GLU A 138 4.53 15.69 -9.74
N ILE A 139 3.98 16.89 -9.96
CA ILE A 139 2.97 17.49 -9.08
C ILE A 139 1.70 16.63 -9.05
N GLY A 140 1.24 16.15 -10.22
CA GLY A 140 0.07 15.28 -10.30
C GLY A 140 0.22 13.98 -9.51
N ILE A 141 1.36 13.32 -9.63
CA ILE A 141 1.66 12.06 -8.90
C ILE A 141 1.73 12.32 -7.39
N LEU A 142 2.34 13.43 -6.98
CA LEU A 142 2.36 13.85 -5.58
C LEU A 142 0.97 14.09 -5.03
N LEU A 143 0.13 14.85 -5.74
CA LEU A 143 -1.25 15.12 -5.31
C LEU A 143 -2.07 13.84 -5.24
N ILE A 144 -2.03 13.00 -6.27
CA ILE A 144 -2.74 11.72 -6.30
C ILE A 144 -2.26 10.83 -5.15
N GLY A 145 -0.95 10.69 -4.95
CA GLY A 145 -0.37 9.91 -3.86
C GLY A 145 -0.75 10.44 -2.49
N PHE A 146 -0.77 11.76 -2.33
CA PHE A 146 -1.17 12.43 -1.10
C PHE A 146 -2.64 12.16 -0.77
N PHE A 147 -3.55 12.47 -1.70
CA PHE A 147 -4.99 12.29 -1.48
C PHE A 147 -5.35 10.82 -1.29
N SER A 148 -4.79 9.92 -2.11
CA SER A 148 -5.09 8.50 -2.00
C SER A 148 -4.58 7.89 -0.71
N GLY A 149 -3.36 8.20 -0.29
CA GLY A 149 -2.80 7.76 0.98
C GLY A 149 -3.60 8.29 2.17
N ALA A 150 -4.01 9.57 2.11
CA ALA A 150 -4.81 10.18 3.17
C ALA A 150 -6.20 9.54 3.31
N VAL A 151 -6.91 9.37 2.19
CA VAL A 151 -8.22 8.71 2.13
C VAL A 151 -8.13 7.27 2.63
N ALA A 152 -7.15 6.51 2.13
CA ALA A 152 -6.92 5.13 2.53
C ALA A 152 -6.63 5.00 4.04
N GLY A 153 -5.75 5.85 4.57
CA GLY A 153 -5.41 5.86 5.99
C GLY A 153 -6.60 6.26 6.87
N TYR A 154 -7.40 7.24 6.45
CA TYR A 154 -8.60 7.66 7.18
C TYR A 154 -9.66 6.55 7.22
N ILE A 155 -9.98 5.96 6.06
CA ILE A 155 -10.96 4.87 5.97
C ILE A 155 -10.49 3.66 6.80
N ALA A 156 -9.21 3.29 6.70
CA ALA A 156 -8.63 2.20 7.50
C ALA A 156 -8.73 2.48 9.00
N ALA A 157 -8.47 3.72 9.44
CA ALA A 157 -8.60 4.09 10.85
C ALA A 157 -10.04 4.03 11.36
N ILE A 158 -11.02 4.46 10.55
CA ILE A 158 -12.44 4.35 10.90
C ILE A 158 -12.84 2.89 11.05
N ILE A 159 -12.52 2.07 10.04
CA ILE A 159 -12.88 0.65 10.03
C ILE A 159 -12.23 -0.07 11.21
N TRP A 160 -10.97 0.27 11.52
CA TRP A 160 -10.30 -0.24 12.70
C TRP A 160 -11.03 0.14 13.99
N ASN A 161 -11.21 1.43 14.23
CA ASN A 161 -11.75 1.93 15.49
C ASN A 161 -13.24 1.58 15.71
N LYS A 162 -13.99 1.35 14.63
CA LYS A 162 -15.43 1.05 14.70
C LYS A 162 -15.72 -0.45 14.69
N TYR A 163 -15.04 -1.23 13.85
CA TYR A 163 -15.40 -2.63 13.61
C TYR A 163 -14.31 -3.64 14.02
N LEU A 164 -13.04 -3.32 13.83
CA LEU A 164 -11.97 -4.31 14.00
C LEU A 164 -11.25 -4.27 15.35
N LYS A 165 -11.34 -3.17 16.12
CA LYS A 165 -10.66 -3.06 17.43
C LYS A 165 -11.08 -4.12 18.46
N ASN A 166 -12.28 -4.69 18.29
CA ASN A 166 -12.83 -5.72 19.16
C ASN A 166 -12.64 -7.12 18.59
N PHE A 167 -12.16 -7.23 17.35
CA PHE A 167 -11.90 -8.50 16.69
C PHE A 167 -10.59 -9.08 17.26
N LYS A 168 -10.71 -10.09 18.13
CA LYS A 168 -9.58 -10.94 18.51
C LYS A 168 -9.33 -11.94 17.40
N ILE A 169 -8.20 -11.81 16.69
CA ILE A 169 -7.74 -12.76 15.65
C ILE A 169 -6.51 -13.55 16.12
#